data_AF-A0A658NPL1-F1
#
_entry.id   AF-A0A658NPL1-F1
#
_cell.length_a   1.000
_cell.length_b   1.000
_cell.length_c   1.000
_cell.angle_alpha   90.00
_cell.angle_beta   90.00
_cell.angle_gamma   90.00
#
_symmetry.space_group_name_H-M   'P 1'
#
loop_
_entity.id
_entity.type
_entity.pdbx_description
1 polymer ?
#
loop_
_entity_poly.entity_id
_entity_poly.type
_entity_poly.pdbx_seq_one_letter_code
_entity_poly.pdbx_strand_id
1 'polypeptide(L)' 'MRGYEVGRYSAETLERMTVDEILSLIRRDLHEDAYARQAENQTLYRGKRLAESLETALYVCPQCGRMGTLQ' A
#
# COMPACT_ATOMS: atom_id res chain seq x y z
N MET A 1 -4.38 -0.92 -9.94
CA MET A 1 -5.13 -1.59 -8.88
C MET A 1 -6.55 -1.83 -9.37
N ARG A 2 -7.09 -3.03 -9.19
CA ARG A 2 -8.50 -3.34 -9.46
C ARG A 2 -9.20 -3.46 -8.11
N GLY A 3 -10.22 -2.65 -7.87
CA GLY A 3 -11.04 -2.77 -6.67
C GLY A 3 -11.87 -4.07 -6.70
N TYR A 4 -12.21 -4.58 -5.52
CA TYR A 4 -13.11 -5.72 -5.34
C TYR A 4 -13.97 -5.51 -4.10
N GLU A 5 -15.10 -6.21 -4.04
CA GLU A 5 -16.00 -6.19 -2.88
C GLU A 5 -15.33 -6.92 -1.71
N VAL A 6 -15.09 -6.21 -0.60
CA VAL A 6 -14.45 -6.74 0.62
C VAL A 6 -15.46 -7.13 1.69
N GLY A 7 -16.72 -6.75 1.54
CA GLY A 7 -17.80 -7.10 2.47
C GLY A 7 -19.17 -6.68 1.95
N ARG A 8 -20.18 -7.49 2.27
CA ARG A 8 -21.60 -7.19 2.04
C ARG A 8 -22.37 -7.44 3.33
N TYR A 9 -23.10 -6.44 3.79
CA TYR A 9 -23.80 -6.47 5.07
C TYR A 9 -25.28 -6.14 4.87
N SER A 10 -26.17 -6.91 5.52
CA SER A 10 -27.60 -6.64 5.50
C SER A 10 -27.98 -5.50 6.45
N ALA A 11 -29.10 -4.84 6.20
CA ALA A 11 -29.60 -3.76 7.07
C ALA A 11 -29.81 -4.25 8.51
N GLU A 12 -30.40 -5.44 8.68
CA GLU A 12 -30.68 -6.02 9.99
C GLU A 12 -29.39 -6.36 10.75
N THR A 13 -28.31 -6.66 10.03
CA THR A 13 -27.00 -6.90 10.64
C THR A 13 -26.42 -5.61 11.17
N LEU A 14 -26.47 -4.54 10.37
CA LEU A 14 -25.94 -3.23 10.75
C LEU A 14 -26.75 -2.58 11.89
N GLU A 15 -28.07 -2.77 11.91
CA GLU A 15 -28.94 -2.27 12.98
C GLU A 15 -28.61 -2.83 14.37
N ARG A 16 -28.06 -4.05 14.43
CA ARG A 16 -27.65 -4.70 15.68
C ARG A 16 -26.24 -4.31 16.13
N MET A 17 -25.52 -3.53 15.33
CA MET A 17 -24.15 -3.14 15.61
C MET A 17 -24.10 -1.72 16.18
N THR A 18 -23.21 -1.54 17.13
CA THR A 18 -22.80 -0.21 17.58
C THR A 18 -21.92 0.47 16.54
N VAL A 19 -21.80 1.79 16.65
CA VAL A 19 -20.93 2.60 15.78
C VAL A 19 -19.48 2.10 15.82
N ASP A 20 -18.98 1.73 17.00
CA ASP A 20 -17.60 1.25 17.16
C ASP A 20 -17.38 -0.11 16.49
N GLU A 21 -18.37 -1.00 16.54
CA GLU A 21 -18.31 -2.29 15.84
C GLU A 21 -18.33 -2.10 14.33
N ILE A 22 -19.15 -1.20 13.80
CA ILE A 22 -19.18 -0.86 12.38
C ILE A 22 -17.82 -0.26 11.96
N LEU A 23 -17.26 0.62 12.77
CA LEU A 23 -15.96 1.22 12.48
C LEU A 23 -14.83 0.18 12.47
N SER A 24 -14.86 -0.76 13.42
CA SER A 24 -13.92 -1.88 13.48
C SER A 24 -14.04 -2.79 12.25
N LEU A 25 -15.28 -3.09 11.84
CA LEU A 25 -15.59 -3.86 10.64
C LEU A 25 -15.00 -3.22 9.38
N ILE A 26 -15.26 -1.93 9.18
CA ILE A 26 -14.74 -1.17 8.04
C ILE A 26 -13.21 -1.14 8.05
N ARG A 27 -12.60 -0.89 9.21
CA ARG A 27 -11.13 -0.88 9.35
C ARG A 27 -10.54 -2.20 8.95
N ARG A 28 -11.11 -3.31 9.41
CA ARG A 28 -10.67 -4.66 9.07
C ARG A 28 -10.79 -4.94 7.58
N ASP A 29 -11.94 -4.63 6.98
CA ASP A 29 -12.21 -4.97 5.58
C ASP A 29 -11.41 -4.13 4.59
N LEU A 30 -11.13 -2.87 4.93
CA LEU A 30 -10.32 -1.96 4.11
C LEU A 30 -8.82 -2.03 4.42
N HIS A 31 -8.41 -2.73 5.47
CA HIS A 31 -7.01 -2.87 5.80
C HIS A 31 -6.29 -3.71 4.75
N GLU A 32 -5.21 -3.16 4.21
CA GLU A 32 -4.39 -3.82 3.20
C GLU A 32 -2.92 -3.51 3.48
N ASP A 33 -2.13 -4.55 3.69
CA ASP A 33 -0.67 -4.44 3.61
C ASP A 33 -0.24 -4.53 2.14
N ALA A 34 -0.02 -3.37 1.54
CA ALA A 34 0.38 -3.27 0.14
C ALA A 34 1.73 -3.96 -0.14
N TYR A 35 2.63 -4.04 0.86
CA TYR A 35 3.91 -4.71 0.71
C TYR A 35 3.72 -6.22 0.70
N ALA A 36 2.96 -6.75 1.66
CA ALA A 36 2.63 -8.18 1.71
C ALA A 36 1.88 -8.64 0.44
N ARG A 37 0.87 -7.88 0.00
CA ARG A 37 0.15 -8.19 -1.25
C ARG A 37 1.07 -8.18 -2.46
N GLN A 38 1.99 -7.22 -2.53
CA GLN A 38 2.94 -7.12 -3.64
C GLN A 38 3.92 -8.30 -3.64
N ALA A 39 4.31 -8.81 -2.47
CA ALA A 39 5.15 -10.00 -2.35
C ALA A 39 4.46 -11.25 -2.93
N GLU A 40 3.14 -11.39 -2.74
CA GLU A 40 2.35 -12.51 -3.26
C GLU A 40 2.01 -12.39 -4.75
N ASN A 41 1.58 -11.19 -5.19
CA ASN A 41 0.97 -10.97 -6.50
C ASN A 41 1.87 -10.18 -7.47
N GLN A 42 3.17 -10.09 -7.16
CA GLN A 42 4.27 -9.48 -7.92
C GLN A 42 3.84 -8.84 -9.24
N THR A 43 3.28 -7.64 -9.17
CA THR A 43 2.78 -6.96 -10.37
C THR A 43 3.92 -6.20 -11.04
N LEU A 44 4.24 -6.59 -12.27
CA LEU A 44 5.23 -5.90 -13.10
C LEU A 44 4.80 -4.45 -13.34
N TYR A 45 5.67 -3.50 -13.02
CA TYR A 45 5.47 -2.10 -13.37
C TYR A 45 5.65 -1.91 -14.89
N ARG A 46 4.58 -1.49 -15.57
CA ARG A 46 4.54 -1.26 -17.03
C ARG A 46 4.44 0.23 -17.41
N GLY A 47 4.76 1.13 -16.47
CA GLY A 47 4.72 2.57 -16.72
C GLY A 47 5.77 3.01 -17.76
N LYS A 48 5.57 4.19 -18.35
CA LYS A 48 6.45 4.72 -19.41
C LYS A 48 7.86 5.05 -18.93
N ARG A 49 8.05 5.21 -17.62
CA ARG A 49 9.27 5.74 -17.00
C ARG A 49 9.98 4.63 -16.23
N LEU A 50 10.35 3.57 -16.95
CA LEU A 50 11.13 2.47 -16.40
C LEU A 50 12.49 3.01 -15.95
N ALA A 51 12.92 2.67 -14.72
CA ALA A 51 14.19 3.13 -14.14
C ALA A 51 14.34 4.66 -14.07
N GLU A 52 13.24 5.42 -14.03
CA GLU A 52 13.31 6.87 -13.79
C GLU A 52 13.99 7.16 -12.46
N SER A 53 14.94 8.08 -12.47
CA SER A 53 15.79 8.44 -11.32
C SER A 53 16.77 7.34 -10.87
N LEU A 54 16.99 6.27 -11.67
CA LEU A 54 18.01 5.27 -11.35
C LEU A 54 19.42 5.89 -11.36
N GLU A 55 19.65 6.89 -12.20
CA GLU A 55 20.88 7.68 -12.22
C GLU A 55 21.14 8.40 -10.89
N THR A 56 20.10 8.68 -10.09
CA THR A 56 20.27 9.29 -8.76
C THR A 56 21.04 8.37 -7.82
N ALA A 57 20.99 7.05 -8.03
CA ALA A 57 21.78 6.09 -7.27
C ALA A 57 23.30 6.28 -7.47
N LEU A 58 23.75 6.86 -8.59
CA LEU A 58 25.17 7.16 -8.82
C LEU A 58 25.71 8.23 -7.86
N TYR A 59 24.84 9.04 -7.28
CA TYR A 59 25.21 10.11 -6.34
C TYR A 59 25.19 9.66 -4.88
N VAL A 60 24.95 8.37 -4.62
CA VAL A 60 25.09 7.78 -3.29
C VAL A 60 26.57 7.69 -2.94
N CYS A 61 26.96 8.25 -1.79
CA CYS A 61 28.33 8.13 -1.31
C CYS A 61 28.67 6.66 -1.01
N PRO A 62 29.74 6.07 -1.60
CA PRO A 62 30.10 4.67 -1.34
C PRO A 62 30.62 4.44 0.09
N GLN A 63 31.03 5.50 0.79
CA GLN A 63 31.58 5.40 2.15
C GLN A 63 30.49 5.44 3.22
N CYS A 64 29.46 6.29 3.06
CA CYS A 64 28.42 6.47 4.09
C CYS A 64 26.99 6.15 3.62
N GLY A 65 26.78 5.85 2.33
CA GLY A 65 25.48 5.47 1.78
C GLY A 65 24.43 6.60 1.73
N ARG A 66 24.79 7.84 2.10
CA ARG A 66 23.88 8.99 2.08
C ARG A 66 23.83 9.66 0.71
N MET A 67 22.67 10.24 0.39
CA MET A 67 22.46 11.06 -0.81
C MET A 67 22.51 12.56 -0.47
N GLY A 68 23.17 13.35 -1.31
CA GLY A 68 22.97 14.81 -1.38
C GLY A 68 23.47 15.66 -0.19
N THR A 69 24.30 15.13 0.70
CA THR A 69 24.89 15.92 1.80
C THR A 69 26.38 16.16 1.58
N LEU A 70 26.80 17.43 1.54
CA LEU A 70 28.21 17.81 1.73
C LEU A 70 28.50 17.78 3.24
N GLN A 71 29.56 17.07 3.64
CA GLN A 71 30.11 17.13 4.99
C GLN A 71 31.21 18.18 5.06
#